data_AF-A0A643BN80-F1
#
_entry.id   AF-A0A643BN80-F1
#
_cell.length_a   1.000
_cell.length_b   1.000
_cell.length_c   1.000
_cell.angle_alpha   90.00
_cell.angle_beta   90.00
_cell.angle_gamma   90.00
#
_symmetry.space_group_name_H-M   'P 1'
#
loop_
_entity.id
_entity.type
_entity.pdbx_description
1 polymer ?
#
loop_
_entity_poly.entity_id
_entity_poly.type
_entity_poly.pdbx_seq_one_letter_code
_entity_poly.pdbx_strand_id
1 'polypeptide(L)'
;DKVIPLFPPQCRECNACRDPDGNLCIRTLLVMESSLMAPPDLHAGANHTFTEYTVVDETSVAKIDDAAHSEKVTCGSTCVAFGLGRVGLLVIMGCKSAGASRIIGIDLNKDKFEKAVAVRATECISPKDSTKPISEAPISAKMLTYDPRLLFRGRTWKGCIFGGWESRDDVPKLVSDFLEKKFDLDQLITHVFPFKQINEGFELLYSHQ
;
A
#
# COMPACT_ATOMS: atom_id res chain seq x y z
N ASP A 1 -12.04 -22.81 5.38
CA ASP A 1 -11.36 -22.04 4.31
C ASP A 1 -10.29 -21.14 4.89
N LYS A 2 -9.16 -20.96 4.19
CA LYS A 2 -8.21 -19.89 4.50
C LYS A 2 -8.76 -18.60 3.89
N VAL A 3 -8.80 -17.53 4.68
CA VAL A 3 -9.44 -16.27 4.29
C VAL A 3 -8.60 -15.08 4.70
N ILE A 4 -8.74 -13.97 3.98
CA ILE A 4 -8.09 -12.69 4.27
C ILE A 4 -9.18 -11.64 4.53
N PRO A 5 -9.21 -11.01 5.73
CA PRO A 5 -10.01 -9.82 5.98
C PRO A 5 -9.57 -8.65 5.07
N LEU A 6 -10.52 -7.97 4.46
CA LEU A 6 -10.30 -6.97 3.41
C LEU A 6 -10.64 -5.57 3.88
N PHE A 7 -9.77 -4.63 3.56
CA PHE A 7 -10.09 -3.20 3.61
C PHE A 7 -9.50 -2.53 2.36
N PRO A 8 -10.32 -1.93 1.48
CA PRO A 8 -11.77 -1.71 1.59
C PRO A 8 -12.62 -2.98 1.30
N PRO A 9 -13.90 -3.04 1.75
CA PRO A 9 -14.85 -4.08 1.33
C PRO A 9 -15.21 -3.99 -0.16
N GLN A 10 -15.82 -5.05 -0.71
CA GLN A 10 -16.37 -5.06 -2.08
C GLN A 10 -17.76 -5.72 -2.11
N CYS A 11 -18.83 -4.90 -2.12
CA CYS A 11 -20.21 -5.42 -2.13
C CYS A 11 -20.71 -5.85 -3.51
N ARG A 12 -20.04 -5.44 -4.60
CA ARG A 12 -20.43 -5.67 -6.02
C ARG A 12 -21.79 -5.09 -6.46
N GLU A 13 -22.48 -4.37 -5.57
CA GLU A 13 -23.83 -3.83 -5.83
C GLU A 13 -23.88 -2.31 -5.91
N CYS A 14 -23.00 -1.61 -5.18
CA CYS A 14 -23.02 -0.15 -5.14
C CYS A 14 -22.41 0.46 -6.41
N ASN A 15 -22.76 1.71 -6.72
CA ASN A 15 -22.25 2.40 -7.91
C ASN A 15 -20.72 2.40 -7.97
N ALA A 16 -20.04 2.59 -6.84
CA ALA A 16 -18.58 2.56 -6.79
C ALA A 16 -17.96 1.18 -7.06
N CYS A 17 -18.67 0.08 -6.79
CA CYS A 17 -18.23 -1.27 -7.15
C CYS A 17 -18.65 -1.69 -8.56
N ARG A 18 -19.55 -0.94 -9.20
CA ARG A 18 -19.97 -1.17 -10.59
C ARG A 18 -19.20 -0.29 -11.58
N ASP A 19 -18.47 0.70 -11.06
CA ASP A 19 -17.59 1.55 -11.84
C ASP A 19 -16.30 0.76 -12.16
N PRO A 20 -15.96 0.55 -13.44
CA PRO A 20 -14.77 -0.21 -13.84
C PRO A 20 -13.45 0.44 -13.42
N ASP A 21 -13.45 1.73 -13.07
CA ASP A 21 -12.27 2.46 -12.58
C ASP A 21 -12.32 2.68 -11.06
N GLY A 22 -13.38 2.21 -10.38
CA GLY A 22 -13.64 2.43 -8.96
C GLY A 22 -13.33 1.21 -8.10
N ASN A 23 -12.64 1.41 -6.97
CA ASN A 23 -12.38 0.33 -6.01
C ASN A 23 -12.73 0.70 -4.55
N LEU A 24 -13.33 1.87 -4.33
CA LEU A 24 -13.71 2.35 -3.01
C LEU A 24 -15.21 2.12 -2.78
N CYS A 25 -15.57 0.93 -2.31
CA CYS A 25 -16.97 0.60 -2.02
C CYS A 25 -17.58 1.63 -1.05
N ILE A 26 -18.83 2.04 -1.29
CA ILE A 26 -19.54 2.99 -0.41
C ILE A 26 -19.66 2.45 1.03
N ARG A 27 -19.68 1.11 1.21
CA ARG A 27 -19.68 0.49 2.55
C ARG A 27 -18.38 0.72 3.33
N THR A 28 -17.29 1.16 2.70
CA THR A 28 -16.04 1.52 3.39
C THR A 28 -16.27 2.62 4.42
N LEU A 29 -17.12 3.60 4.12
CA LEU A 29 -17.43 4.68 5.06
C LEU A 29 -18.11 4.16 6.33
N LEU A 30 -19.03 3.21 6.18
CA LEU A 30 -19.70 2.56 7.32
C LEU A 30 -18.70 1.81 8.21
N VAL A 31 -17.74 1.11 7.60
CA VAL A 31 -16.67 0.42 8.34
C VAL A 31 -15.80 1.43 9.09
N MET A 32 -15.38 2.51 8.44
CA MET A 32 -14.56 3.55 9.08
C MET A 32 -15.29 4.28 10.21
N GLU A 33 -16.56 4.65 10.02
CA GLU A 33 -17.39 5.30 11.03
C GLU A 33 -17.63 4.37 12.22
N SER A 34 -17.94 3.09 11.99
CA SER A 34 -18.11 2.10 13.06
C SER A 34 -16.83 1.90 13.88
N SER A 35 -15.66 1.91 13.23
CA SER A 35 -14.38 1.88 13.94
C SER A 35 -14.22 3.12 14.81
N LEU A 36 -14.53 4.32 14.30
CA LEU A 36 -14.41 5.57 15.07
C LEU A 36 -15.36 5.66 16.27
N MET A 37 -16.55 5.05 16.18
CA MET A 37 -17.55 5.00 17.26
C MET A 37 -17.26 3.91 18.31
N ALA A 38 -16.26 3.06 18.10
CA ALA A 38 -15.85 2.05 19.05
C ALA A 38 -15.11 2.69 20.26
N PRO A 39 -15.17 2.07 21.46
CA PRO A 39 -14.35 2.50 22.59
C PRO A 39 -12.86 2.57 22.21
N PRO A 40 -12.05 3.44 22.85
CA PRO A 40 -10.62 3.61 22.55
C PRO A 40 -9.84 2.29 22.44
N ASP A 41 -10.18 1.32 23.29
CA ASP A 41 -9.52 0.01 23.37
C ASP A 41 -9.86 -0.92 22.18
N LEU A 42 -10.84 -0.54 21.35
CA LEU A 42 -11.33 -1.29 20.20
C LEU A 42 -11.08 -0.55 18.87
N HIS A 43 -10.33 0.55 18.85
CA HIS A 43 -9.88 1.26 17.63
C HIS A 43 -8.83 0.45 16.82
N ALA A 44 -9.02 -0.85 16.67
CA ALA A 44 -8.24 -1.67 15.76
C ALA A 44 -8.83 -1.52 14.36
N GLY A 45 -8.22 -0.67 13.53
CA GLY A 45 -8.79 -0.21 12.25
C GLY A 45 -9.50 -1.29 11.42
N ALA A 46 -10.65 -0.92 10.84
CA ALA A 46 -11.52 -1.61 9.89
C ALA A 46 -11.84 -3.12 10.07
N ASN A 47 -10.84 -3.98 10.32
CA ASN A 47 -10.95 -5.44 10.35
C ASN A 47 -10.65 -6.05 11.73
N HIS A 48 -10.16 -5.26 12.69
CA HIS A 48 -9.84 -5.70 14.05
C HIS A 48 -8.96 -6.98 14.09
N THR A 49 -7.79 -6.98 13.45
CA THR A 49 -6.93 -8.18 13.32
C THR A 49 -5.94 -8.38 14.47
N PHE A 50 -5.90 -7.50 15.47
CA PHE A 50 -5.05 -7.66 16.67
C PHE A 50 -5.80 -8.42 17.79
N THR A 51 -6.24 -9.62 17.47
CA THR A 51 -6.98 -10.53 18.36
C THR A 51 -6.87 -11.94 17.80
N GLU A 52 -7.03 -12.95 18.65
CA GLU A 52 -7.03 -14.36 18.21
C GLU A 52 -8.24 -14.70 17.33
N TYR A 53 -9.36 -13.98 17.52
CA TYR A 53 -10.59 -14.15 16.75
C TYR A 53 -11.24 -12.79 16.46
N THR A 54 -11.77 -12.62 15.25
CA THR A 54 -12.52 -11.44 14.81
C THR A 54 -13.76 -11.84 14.02
N VAL A 55 -14.74 -10.94 13.93
CA VAL A 55 -15.96 -11.10 13.12
C VAL A 55 -15.96 -10.00 12.06
N VAL A 56 -16.07 -10.39 10.80
CA VAL A 56 -16.08 -9.46 9.66
C VAL A 56 -17.30 -9.68 8.78
N ASP A 57 -17.77 -8.62 8.14
CA ASP A 57 -18.84 -8.71 7.14
C ASP A 57 -18.38 -9.53 5.91
N GLU A 58 -19.30 -10.25 5.27
CA GLU A 58 -18.99 -11.08 4.10
C GLU A 58 -18.38 -10.26 2.94
N THR A 59 -18.71 -8.97 2.84
CA THR A 59 -18.12 -8.09 1.82
C THR A 59 -16.68 -7.69 2.13
N SER A 60 -16.19 -7.98 3.33
CA SER A 60 -14.82 -7.71 3.81
C SER A 60 -14.00 -8.99 3.96
N VAL A 61 -14.33 -10.07 3.24
CA VAL A 61 -13.54 -11.32 3.26
C VAL A 61 -13.33 -11.89 1.87
N ALA A 62 -12.08 -12.28 1.58
CA ALA A 62 -11.71 -13.01 0.36
C ALA A 62 -11.31 -14.46 0.72
N LYS A 63 -11.86 -15.42 -0.02
CA LYS A 63 -11.33 -16.79 -0.11
C LYS A 63 -10.24 -16.82 -1.17
N ILE A 64 -9.11 -17.48 -0.88
CA ILE A 64 -7.93 -17.49 -1.75
C ILE A 64 -7.96 -18.70 -2.73
N ASP A 65 -7.77 -18.45 -4.04
CA ASP A 65 -7.46 -19.38 -5.16
C ASP A 65 -7.23 -18.57 -6.49
N ASP A 66 -6.74 -19.24 -7.57
CA ASP A 66 -5.87 -18.75 -8.68
C ASP A 66 -6.25 -17.61 -9.66
N ALA A 67 -5.24 -16.74 -9.92
CA ALA A 67 -4.87 -15.95 -11.14
C ALA A 67 -5.08 -14.41 -11.18
N ALA A 68 -4.02 -13.56 -11.37
CA ALA A 68 -4.06 -12.07 -11.36
C ALA A 68 -3.57 -11.29 -12.60
N HIS A 69 -4.06 -10.04 -12.79
CA HIS A 69 -3.37 -8.91 -13.45
C HIS A 69 -4.05 -7.54 -13.23
N SER A 70 -3.27 -6.45 -13.10
CA SER A 70 -3.29 -5.27 -13.99
C SER A 70 -2.17 -4.27 -13.62
N GLU A 71 -1.33 -3.88 -14.59
CA GLU A 71 -0.21 -2.93 -14.40
C GLU A 71 -0.43 -1.64 -15.21
N LYS A 72 -0.15 -0.48 -14.59
CA LYS A 72 -0.29 0.88 -15.18
C LYS A 72 1.06 1.53 -15.51
N VAL A 73 2.18 0.85 -15.23
CA VAL A 73 3.54 1.30 -15.54
C VAL A 73 3.94 0.72 -16.88
N THR A 74 4.50 1.54 -17.77
CA THR A 74 4.88 1.09 -19.13
C THR A 74 6.35 0.65 -19.15
N CYS A 75 6.64 -0.43 -19.87
CA CYS A 75 8.01 -0.89 -20.10
C CYS A 75 8.93 0.26 -20.55
N GLY A 76 10.11 0.37 -19.94
CA GLY A 76 11.08 1.43 -20.21
C GLY A 76 10.87 2.73 -19.43
N SER A 77 9.78 2.88 -18.66
CA SER A 77 9.53 4.11 -17.89
C SER A 77 10.57 4.37 -16.80
N THR A 78 10.69 5.64 -16.40
CA THR A 78 11.36 6.02 -15.15
C THR A 78 10.32 6.21 -14.04
N CYS A 79 10.52 5.55 -12.91
CA CYS A 79 9.64 5.62 -11.74
C CYS A 79 10.36 6.25 -10.55
N VAL A 80 9.61 6.93 -9.69
CA VAL A 80 10.13 7.54 -8.46
C VAL A 80 9.23 7.14 -7.30
N ALA A 81 9.82 6.57 -6.25
CA ALA A 81 9.12 6.14 -5.04
C ALA A 81 9.56 6.99 -3.85
N PHE A 82 8.63 7.74 -3.28
CA PHE A 82 8.86 8.57 -2.09
C PHE A 82 8.46 7.79 -0.83
N GLY A 83 9.43 7.59 0.07
CA GLY A 83 9.34 6.71 1.23
C GLY A 83 9.70 5.27 0.90
N LEU A 84 10.68 4.71 1.59
CA LEU A 84 11.21 3.36 1.40
C LEU A 84 10.82 2.42 2.56
N GLY A 85 9.63 2.62 3.11
CA GLY A 85 8.97 1.64 3.97
C GLY A 85 8.34 0.50 3.16
N ARG A 86 7.58 -0.39 3.83
CA ARG A 86 6.98 -1.58 3.17
C ARG A 86 6.20 -1.25 1.89
N VAL A 87 5.34 -0.23 1.94
CA VAL A 87 4.54 0.18 0.77
C VAL A 87 5.44 0.69 -0.38
N GLY A 88 6.44 1.50 -0.06
CA GLY A 88 7.38 2.01 -1.07
C GLY A 88 8.21 0.90 -1.73
N LEU A 89 8.63 -0.10 -0.95
CA LEU A 89 9.33 -1.27 -1.49
C LEU A 89 8.42 -2.08 -2.43
N LEU A 90 7.14 -2.28 -2.08
CA LEU A 90 6.16 -2.91 -2.98
C LEU A 90 5.96 -2.11 -4.28
N VAL A 91 5.95 -0.77 -4.22
CA VAL A 91 5.90 0.07 -5.42
C VAL A 91 7.12 -0.18 -6.30
N ILE A 92 8.33 -0.24 -5.73
CA ILE A 92 9.56 -0.53 -6.49
C ILE A 92 9.48 -1.91 -7.16
N MET A 93 9.03 -2.93 -6.42
CA MET A 93 8.83 -4.28 -6.96
C MET A 93 7.83 -4.28 -8.13
N GLY A 94 6.69 -3.61 -7.97
CA GLY A 94 5.68 -3.48 -9.03
C GLY A 94 6.21 -2.72 -10.25
N CYS A 95 6.93 -1.61 -10.05
CA CYS A 95 7.58 -0.88 -11.15
C CYS A 95 8.59 -1.76 -11.89
N LYS A 96 9.34 -2.60 -11.15
CA LYS A 96 10.29 -3.53 -11.74
C LYS A 96 9.61 -4.62 -12.56
N SER A 97 8.55 -5.22 -12.01
CA SER A 97 7.71 -6.22 -12.69
C SER A 97 7.17 -5.68 -14.02
N ALA A 98 6.66 -4.45 -14.01
CA ALA A 98 6.16 -3.75 -15.18
C ALA A 98 7.23 -3.32 -16.21
N GLY A 99 8.50 -3.64 -15.97
CA GLY A 99 9.59 -3.37 -16.90
C GLY A 99 10.12 -1.94 -16.88
N ALA A 100 9.96 -1.18 -15.78
CA ALA A 100 10.60 0.13 -15.65
C ALA A 100 12.13 0.02 -15.82
N SER A 101 12.72 0.95 -16.59
CA SER A 101 14.17 0.97 -16.88
C SER A 101 14.97 1.60 -15.74
N ARG A 102 14.37 2.56 -15.05
CA ARG A 102 14.99 3.32 -13.95
C ARG A 102 13.99 3.51 -12.82
N ILE A 103 14.39 3.21 -11.59
CA ILE A 103 13.55 3.30 -10.41
C ILE A 103 14.34 4.03 -9.31
N ILE A 104 13.88 5.23 -8.96
CA ILE A 104 14.54 6.14 -8.02
C ILE A 104 13.83 6.04 -6.67
N GLY A 105 14.53 5.54 -5.65
CA GLY A 105 14.05 5.54 -4.27
C GLY A 105 14.40 6.83 -3.54
N ILE A 106 13.46 7.42 -2.80
CA ILE A 106 13.70 8.64 -2.03
C ILE A 106 13.29 8.40 -0.58
N ASP A 107 14.24 8.52 0.35
CA ASP A 107 13.95 8.46 1.80
C ASP A 107 14.92 9.35 2.60
N LEU A 108 14.48 9.83 3.76
CA LEU A 108 15.29 10.61 4.69
C LEU A 108 16.29 9.73 5.45
N ASN A 109 15.97 8.45 5.64
CA ASN A 109 16.80 7.46 6.30
C ASN A 109 17.55 6.62 5.24
N LYS A 110 18.88 6.78 5.19
CA LYS A 110 19.75 6.09 4.24
C LYS A 110 19.90 4.60 4.52
N ASP A 111 19.63 4.14 5.75
CA ASP A 111 19.73 2.73 6.13
C ASP A 111 18.70 1.86 5.36
N LYS A 112 17.66 2.49 4.81
CA LYS A 112 16.65 1.83 3.97
C LYS A 112 17.12 1.61 2.52
N PHE A 113 18.21 2.24 2.09
CA PHE A 113 18.63 2.21 0.68
C PHE A 113 19.11 0.83 0.24
N GLU A 114 19.79 0.10 1.12
CA GLU A 114 20.25 -1.27 0.82
C GLU A 114 19.07 -2.18 0.49
N LYS A 115 17.98 -2.11 1.27
CA LYS A 115 16.75 -2.87 1.00
C LYS A 115 16.07 -2.43 -0.28
N ALA A 116 16.03 -1.12 -0.55
CA ALA A 116 15.45 -0.61 -1.80
C ALA A 116 16.23 -1.13 -3.03
N VAL A 117 17.56 -1.18 -2.97
CA VAL A 117 18.41 -1.75 -4.02
C VAL A 117 18.20 -3.26 -4.14
N ALA A 118 18.04 -3.98 -3.02
CA ALA A 118 17.74 -5.42 -3.03
C ALA A 118 16.45 -5.73 -3.81
N VAL A 119 15.40 -4.90 -3.65
CA VAL A 119 14.15 -5.00 -4.42
C VAL A 119 14.20 -4.30 -5.80
N ARG A 120 15.39 -3.98 -6.30
CA ARG A 120 15.69 -3.47 -7.66
C ARG A 120 15.49 -1.97 -7.91
N ALA A 121 15.55 -1.13 -6.88
CA ALA A 121 15.80 0.30 -7.11
C ALA A 121 17.14 0.48 -7.83
N THR A 122 17.19 1.36 -8.84
CA THR A 122 18.41 1.63 -9.61
C THR A 122 19.29 2.69 -8.95
N GLU A 123 18.69 3.58 -8.16
CA GLU A 123 19.37 4.64 -7.43
C GLU A 123 18.52 5.05 -6.21
N CYS A 124 19.17 5.56 -5.18
CA CYS A 124 18.52 6.11 -4.00
C CYS A 124 19.04 7.51 -3.71
N ILE A 125 18.15 8.42 -3.32
CA ILE A 125 18.48 9.82 -3.02
C ILE A 125 17.93 10.18 -1.65
N SER A 126 18.77 10.77 -0.81
CA SER A 126 18.31 11.43 0.41
C SER A 126 18.08 12.91 0.14
N PRO A 127 16.88 13.47 0.42
CA PRO A 127 16.67 14.91 0.35
C PRO A 127 17.62 15.73 1.22
N LYS A 128 18.16 15.13 2.30
CA LYS A 128 19.16 15.77 3.18
C LYS A 128 20.49 16.10 2.46
N ASP A 129 20.79 15.40 1.37
CA ASP A 129 22.02 15.62 0.59
C ASP A 129 21.82 16.64 -0.55
N SER A 130 20.58 17.08 -0.79
CA SER A 130 20.25 17.97 -1.91
C SER A 130 20.13 19.42 -1.45
N THR A 131 20.77 20.34 -2.18
CA THR A 131 20.61 21.79 -1.99
C THR A 131 19.33 22.34 -2.63
N LYS A 132 18.62 21.52 -3.44
CA LYS A 132 17.34 21.87 -4.07
C LYS A 132 16.21 21.04 -3.47
N PRO A 133 15.01 21.61 -3.26
CA PRO A 133 13.88 20.86 -2.75
C PRO A 133 13.48 19.77 -3.74
N ILE A 134 13.53 18.53 -3.27
CA ILE A 134 12.93 17.38 -3.96
C ILE A 134 11.45 17.42 -3.56
N SER A 135 10.57 17.67 -4.52
CA SER A 135 9.13 17.93 -4.32
C SER A 135 8.53 17.14 -3.15
N GLU A 136 8.09 17.85 -2.11
CA GLU A 136 7.54 17.27 -0.90
C GLU A 136 6.11 16.74 -1.13
N ALA A 137 5.83 15.55 -0.59
CA ALA A 137 4.46 15.09 -0.36
C ALA A 137 4.12 15.36 1.13
N PRO A 138 3.11 16.19 1.44
CA PRO A 138 2.79 16.48 2.83
C PRO A 138 2.13 15.28 3.52
N ILE A 139 2.57 15.01 4.74
CA ILE A 139 1.97 14.06 5.68
C ILE A 139 1.32 14.90 6.78
N SER A 140 0.04 15.26 6.64
CA SER A 140 -0.90 15.68 7.71
C SER A 140 -2.14 16.32 7.06
N ALA A 141 -3.24 16.42 7.81
CA ALA A 141 -4.55 17.04 7.47
C ALA A 141 -4.50 18.56 7.16
N LYS A 142 -3.41 19.05 6.57
CA LYS A 142 -3.26 20.41 6.05
C LYS A 142 -3.60 20.41 4.56
N MET A 143 -4.28 21.47 4.11
CA MET A 143 -4.53 21.68 2.70
C MET A 143 -3.18 21.80 1.96
N LEU A 144 -2.99 20.94 0.96
CA LEU A 144 -1.85 21.02 0.08
C LEU A 144 -1.98 22.26 -0.82
N THR A 145 -0.92 23.07 -0.88
CA THR A 145 -0.80 24.18 -1.83
C THR A 145 0.08 23.75 -3.00
N TYR A 146 -0.39 23.97 -4.23
CA TYR A 146 0.38 23.72 -5.45
C TYR A 146 0.08 24.77 -6.51
N ASP A 147 0.98 24.94 -7.49
CA ASP A 147 0.76 25.83 -8.62
C ASP A 147 -0.11 25.12 -9.70
N PRO A 148 -1.34 25.58 -9.98
CA PRO A 148 -2.24 24.93 -10.93
C PRO A 148 -1.68 24.93 -12.36
N ARG A 149 -0.73 25.81 -12.69
CA ARG A 149 -0.03 25.81 -13.99
C ARG A 149 0.73 24.50 -14.24
N LEU A 150 1.04 23.74 -13.19
CA LEU A 150 1.64 22.41 -13.33
C LEU A 150 0.71 21.40 -14.00
N LEU A 151 -0.60 21.47 -13.70
CA LEU A 151 -1.63 20.61 -14.30
C LEU A 151 -2.02 21.10 -15.70
N PHE A 152 -2.15 22.42 -15.89
CA PHE A 152 -2.44 23.00 -17.22
C PHE A 152 -1.35 22.70 -18.26
N ARG A 153 -0.13 22.41 -17.82
CA ARG A 153 0.97 21.95 -18.67
C ARG A 153 0.96 20.43 -18.96
N GLY A 154 -0.13 19.73 -18.63
CA GLY A 154 -0.35 18.32 -19.01
C GLY A 154 0.07 17.29 -17.96
N ARG A 155 0.41 17.68 -16.72
CA ARG A 155 0.63 16.70 -15.64
C ARG A 155 -0.68 16.12 -15.17
N THR A 156 -0.66 14.81 -14.89
CA THR A 156 -1.79 14.10 -14.30
C THR A 156 -1.51 13.83 -12.82
N TRP A 157 -2.44 14.22 -11.94
CA TRP A 157 -2.42 13.85 -10.52
C TRP A 157 -3.55 12.87 -10.26
N LYS A 158 -3.21 11.66 -9.82
CA LYS A 158 -4.16 10.64 -9.36
C LYS A 158 -3.72 10.08 -8.01
N GLY A 159 -4.68 9.58 -7.26
CA GLY A 159 -4.46 8.77 -6.06
C GLY A 159 -5.29 7.49 -6.12
N CYS A 160 -4.99 6.52 -5.28
CA CYS A 160 -5.79 5.31 -5.14
C CYS A 160 -5.75 4.81 -3.70
N ILE A 161 -6.75 4.01 -3.33
CA ILE A 161 -6.76 3.23 -2.09
C ILE A 161 -6.44 1.78 -2.47
N PHE A 162 -5.69 1.07 -1.63
CA PHE A 162 -5.40 -0.35 -1.83
C PHE A 162 -4.85 -0.69 -3.23
N GLY A 163 -4.01 0.20 -3.79
CA GLY A 163 -3.42 0.04 -5.12
C GLY A 163 -4.40 0.16 -6.30
N GLY A 164 -5.68 0.48 -6.04
CA GLY A 164 -6.73 0.47 -7.06
C GLY A 164 -7.32 -0.92 -7.32
N TRP A 165 -6.93 -1.93 -6.54
CA TRP A 165 -7.43 -3.29 -6.66
C TRP A 165 -8.84 -3.43 -6.07
N GLU A 166 -9.67 -4.26 -6.70
CA GLU A 166 -10.95 -4.70 -6.20
C GLU A 166 -10.73 -5.82 -5.18
N SER A 167 -11.05 -5.58 -3.91
CA SER A 167 -10.49 -6.39 -2.82
C SER A 167 -10.89 -7.87 -2.84
N ARG A 168 -12.18 -8.21 -3.02
CA ARG A 168 -12.63 -9.60 -3.05
C ARG A 168 -12.20 -10.30 -4.32
N ASP A 169 -12.06 -9.56 -5.41
CA ASP A 169 -11.74 -10.12 -6.71
C ASP A 169 -10.23 -10.31 -6.89
N ASP A 170 -9.40 -9.39 -6.39
CA ASP A 170 -7.97 -9.35 -6.71
C ASP A 170 -7.06 -9.89 -5.62
N VAL A 171 -7.46 -9.86 -4.35
CA VAL A 171 -6.65 -10.47 -3.28
C VAL A 171 -6.40 -11.96 -3.48
N PRO A 172 -7.40 -12.80 -3.86
CA PRO A 172 -7.16 -14.22 -4.15
C PRO A 172 -6.08 -14.40 -5.22
N LYS A 173 -6.17 -13.56 -6.25
CA LYS A 173 -5.28 -13.57 -7.40
C LYS A 173 -3.84 -13.23 -7.02
N LEU A 174 -3.64 -12.21 -6.19
CA LEU A 174 -2.33 -11.82 -5.66
C LEU A 174 -1.72 -12.93 -4.80
N VAL A 175 -2.53 -13.63 -4.00
CA VAL A 175 -2.02 -14.76 -3.21
C VAL A 175 -1.52 -15.88 -4.10
N SER A 176 -2.23 -16.17 -5.18
CA SER A 176 -1.79 -17.20 -6.12
C SER A 176 -0.53 -16.80 -6.88
N ASP A 177 -0.42 -15.55 -7.31
CA ASP A 177 0.81 -15.03 -7.92
C ASP A 177 2.01 -15.15 -6.96
N PHE A 178 1.79 -14.94 -5.66
CA PHE A 178 2.81 -15.16 -4.63
C PHE A 178 3.19 -16.65 -4.50
N LEU A 179 2.21 -17.55 -4.45
CA LEU A 179 2.45 -19.01 -4.36
C LEU A 179 3.18 -19.54 -5.61
N GLU A 180 2.89 -18.97 -6.78
CA GLU A 180 3.59 -19.22 -8.04
C GLU A 180 4.97 -18.54 -8.12
N LYS A 181 5.42 -17.87 -7.05
CA LYS A 181 6.71 -17.18 -6.93
C LYS A 181 6.91 -16.06 -7.96
N LYS A 182 5.83 -15.42 -8.44
CA LYS A 182 5.93 -14.26 -9.34
C LYS A 182 6.54 -13.05 -8.64
N PHE A 183 6.43 -12.97 -7.31
CA PHE A 183 7.12 -11.99 -6.49
C PHE A 183 7.46 -12.57 -5.11
N ASP A 184 8.45 -11.96 -4.46
CA ASP A 184 9.01 -12.42 -3.18
C ASP A 184 8.68 -11.43 -2.06
N LEU A 185 7.85 -11.86 -1.10
CA LEU A 185 7.46 -11.05 0.06
C LEU A 185 8.38 -11.24 1.26
N ASP A 186 9.25 -12.26 1.26
CA ASP A 186 10.09 -12.57 2.42
C ASP A 186 11.06 -11.42 2.71
N GLN A 187 11.47 -10.69 1.67
CA GLN A 187 12.32 -9.49 1.75
C GLN A 187 11.67 -8.34 2.56
N LEU A 188 10.35 -8.36 2.74
CA LEU A 188 9.60 -7.36 3.51
C LEU A 188 9.45 -7.72 4.99
N ILE A 189 9.68 -8.99 5.34
CA ILE A 189 9.59 -9.51 6.71
C ILE A 189 10.95 -9.35 7.38
N THR A 190 11.06 -8.37 8.26
CA THR A 190 12.33 -8.09 8.96
C THR A 190 12.43 -8.80 10.31
N HIS A 191 11.30 -9.01 10.98
CA HIS A 191 11.22 -9.59 12.32
C HIS A 191 9.93 -10.40 12.45
N VAL A 192 9.96 -11.44 13.29
CA VAL A 192 8.79 -12.26 13.63
C VAL A 192 8.69 -12.31 15.14
N PHE A 193 7.54 -11.87 15.67
CA PHE A 193 7.26 -11.82 17.10
C PHE A 193 6.03 -12.68 17.44
N PRO A 194 6.00 -13.34 18.60
CA PRO A 194 4.76 -13.85 19.18
C PRO A 194 3.76 -12.71 19.40
N PHE A 195 2.46 -12.97 19.25
CA PHE A 195 1.41 -11.95 19.41
C PHE A 195 1.46 -11.19 20.76
N LYS A 196 1.87 -11.86 21.84
CA LYS A 196 2.02 -11.25 23.18
C LYS A 196 3.05 -10.11 23.23
N GLN A 197 3.97 -10.05 22.26
CA GLN A 197 5.03 -9.04 22.15
C GLN A 197 4.66 -7.91 21.18
N ILE A 198 3.37 -7.66 20.95
CA ILE A 198 2.90 -6.64 20.00
C ILE A 198 3.51 -5.25 20.26
N ASN A 199 3.67 -4.85 21.53
CA ASN A 199 4.23 -3.55 21.90
C ASN A 199 5.70 -3.42 21.47
N GLU A 200 6.51 -4.47 21.67
CA GLU A 200 7.91 -4.49 21.24
C GLU A 200 8.02 -4.32 19.71
N GLY A 201 7.08 -4.91 18.96
CA GLY A 201 6.97 -4.70 17.51
C GLY A 201 6.67 -3.25 17.12
N PHE A 202 5.82 -2.56 17.87
CA PHE A 202 5.55 -1.13 17.66
C PHE A 202 6.74 -0.24 18.02
N GLU A 203 7.41 -0.50 19.15
CA GLU A 203 8.63 0.21 19.54
C GLU A 203 9.72 0.08 18.46
N LEU A 204 9.88 -1.11 17.88
CA LEU A 204 10.78 -1.34 16.77
C LEU A 204 10.38 -0.54 15.52
N LEU A 205 9.08 -0.44 15.21
CA LEU A 205 8.57 0.36 14.09
C LEU A 205 8.92 1.85 14.27
N TYR A 206 8.78 2.38 15.49
CA TYR A 206 9.03 3.80 15.77
C TYR A 206 10.52 4.15 15.85
N SER A 207 11.38 3.22 16.27
CA SER A 207 12.83 3.47 16.37
C SER A 207 13.53 3.71 15.02
N HIS A 208 12.87 3.39 13.89
CA HIS A 208 13.43 3.48 12.54
C HIS A 208 12.69 4.48 11.62
N GLN A 209 11.78 5.31 12.16
CA GLN A 209 11.11 6.38 11.43
C GLN A 209 12.02 7.58 11.17
#